data_AF-A0A969H1B5-F1
#
_entry.id   AF-A0A969H1B5-F1
#
_cell.length_a   1.000
_cell.length_b   1.000
_cell.length_c   1.000
_cell.angle_alpha   90.00
_cell.angle_beta   90.00
_cell.angle_gamma   90.00
#
_symmetry.space_group_name_H-M   'P 1'
#
loop_
_entity.id
_entity.type
_entity.pdbx_description
1 polymer ?
#
loop_
_entity_poly.entity_id
_entity_poly.type
_entity_poly.pdbx_seq_one_letter_code
_entity_poly.pdbx_strand_id
1 'polypeptide(L)' 'MPEVARFYGIIIKVFFGDHPPPHFHAIYGEYNALVSALQTGKPQVGASGRSPLQ' A
#
# COMPACT_ATOMS: atom_id res chain seq x y z
N MET A 1 12.80 -1.49 -3.17
CA MET A 1 12.51 -0.54 -2.07
C MET A 1 13.69 0.38 -1.79
N PRO A 2 13.94 1.42 -2.61
CA PRO A 2 14.76 2.55 -2.17
C PRO A 2 14.19 3.19 -0.90
N GLU A 3 15.09 3.57 0.01
CA GLU A 3 14.78 4.41 1.17
C GLU A 3 14.71 5.87 0.70
N VAL A 4 13.59 6.54 0.98
CA VAL A 4 13.31 7.91 0.52
C VAL A 4 13.56 8.93 1.63
N ALA A 5 13.25 8.56 2.88
CA ALA A 5 13.45 9.43 4.03
C ALA A 5 13.63 8.63 5.32
N ARG A 6 14.32 9.23 6.29
CA ARG A 6 14.45 8.72 7.65
C ARG A 6 14.36 9.86 8.66
N PHE A 7 13.45 9.73 9.62
CA PHE A 7 13.28 10.71 10.70
C PHE A 7 12.63 10.06 11.93
N TYR A 8 13.00 10.49 13.14
CA TYR A 8 12.48 9.93 14.41
C TYR A 8 12.52 8.39 14.51
N GLY A 9 13.47 7.73 13.84
CA GLY A 9 13.55 6.26 13.79
C GLY A 9 12.58 5.59 12.80
N ILE A 10 11.78 6.38 12.06
CA ILE A 10 10.88 5.92 11.01
C ILE A 10 11.64 5.92 9.68
N ILE A 11 11.56 4.81 8.95
CA ILE A 11 12.15 4.64 7.62
C ILE A 11 11.02 4.58 6.59
N ILE A 12 11.04 5.50 5.63
CA ILE A 12 10.09 5.52 4.52
C ILE A 12 10.73 4.87 3.29
N LYS A 13 10.10 3.80 2.79
CA LYS A 13 10.53 3.11 1.57
C LYS A 13 9.42 3.13 0.53
N VAL A 14 9.78 3.39 -0.73
CA VAL A 14 8.84 3.40 -1.86
C VAL A 14 9.26 2.32 -2.85
N PHE A 15 8.31 1.63 -3.48
CA PHE A 15 8.55 0.74 -4.62
C PHE A 15 8.01 1.43 -5.88
N PHE A 16 8.91 2.04 -6.67
CA PHE A 16 8.55 2.84 -7.85
C PHE A 16 8.03 2.01 -9.05
N GLY A 17 7.97 0.69 -8.93
CA GLY A 17 7.59 -0.22 -10.02
C GLY A 17 6.54 -1.26 -9.62
N ASP A 18 5.86 -1.06 -8.50
CA ASP A 18 4.84 -2.01 -8.02
C ASP A 18 3.43 -1.50 -8.35
N HIS A 19 2.52 -2.46 -8.50
CA HIS A 19 1.20 -2.29 -9.09
C HIS A 19 0.40 -1.12 -8.49
N PRO A 20 -0.45 -0.43 -9.29
CA PRO A 20 -1.38 0.54 -8.75
C PRO A 20 -2.35 -0.11 -7.76
N PRO A 21 -2.75 0.59 -6.68
CA PRO A 21 -2.40 1.98 -6.36
C PRO A 21 -0.96 2.14 -5.83
N PRO A 22 -0.29 3.28 -6.13
CA PRO A 22 1.02 3.58 -5.55
C PRO A 22 1.00 3.42 -4.04
N HIS A 23 1.99 2.72 -3.49
CA HIS A 23 2.10 2.51 -2.06
C HIS A 23 3.52 2.77 -1.55
N PHE A 24 3.61 3.14 -0.27
CA PHE A 24 4.86 3.25 0.45
C PHE A 24 4.80 2.51 1.79
N HIS A 25 5.97 2.13 2.27
CA HIS A 25 6.15 1.49 3.57
C HIS A 25 6.72 2.49 4.56
N ALA A 26 6.08 2.61 5.72
CA ALA A 26 6.63 3.29 6.88
C ALA A 26 7.02 2.24 7.93
N ILE A 27 8.31 2.16 8.24
CA ILE A 27 8.88 1.15 9.12
C ILE A 27 9.38 1.82 10.40
N TYR A 28 8.99 1.31 11.57
CA TYR A 28 9.47 1.76 12.88
C TYR A 28 9.75 0.54 13.76
N GLY A 29 11.03 0.25 14.01
CA GLY A 29 11.43 -0.99 14.69
C GLY A 29 10.91 -2.23 13.94
N GLU A 30 10.07 -3.01 14.59
CA GLU A 30 9.44 -4.22 14.03
C GLU A 30 8.10 -3.92 13.32
N TYR A 31 7.57 -2.70 13.45
CA TYR A 31 6.30 -2.31 12.84
C TYR A 31 6.49 -1.87 11.39
N ASN A 32 5.58 -2.30 10.52
CA ASN A 32 5.54 -1.93 9.10
C ASN A 32 4.11 -1.53 8.71
N ALA A 33 3.92 -0.27 8.34
CA ALA A 33 2.67 0.25 7.82
C ALA A 33 2.75 0.38 6.30
N LEU A 34 1.77 -0.19 5.60
CA LEU A 34 1.58 -0.02 4.16
C LEU A 34 0.54 1.08 3.94
N VAL A 35 0.95 2.14 3.24
CA VAL A 35 0.08 3.27 2.92
C VAL A 35 -0.07 3.34 1.41
N SER A 36 -1.27 3.08 0.93
CA SER A 36 -1.63 3.22 -0.48
C SER A 36 -2.29 4.58 -0.73
N ALA A 37 -1.94 5.22 -1.83
CA ALA A 37 -2.64 6.42 -2.28
C ALA A 37 -4.09 6.04 -2.67
N LEU A 38 -5.06 6.76 -2.11
CA LEU A 38 -6.45 6.64 -2.53
C LEU A 38 -6.59 7.28 -3.91
N GLN A 39 -6.98 6.50 -4.91
CA GLN A 39 -7.34 7.03 -6.22
C GLN A 39 -8.76 7.59 -6.14
N THR A 40 -8.91 8.91 -6.05
CA THR A 40 -10.21 9.57 -6.20
C THR A 40 -10.78 9.24 -7.58
N GLY A 41 -11.86 8.44 -7.63
CA GLY A 41 -12.68 8.29 -8.85
C GLY A 41 -13.13 6.89 -9.25
N LYS A 42 -12.73 5.79 -8.58
CA LYS A 42 -13.36 4.47 -8.80
C LYS A 42 -13.53 3.74 -7.47
N PRO A 43 -14.76 3.34 -7.09
CA PRO A 43 -14.94 2.36 -6.03
C PRO A 43 -14.15 1.11 -6.41
N GLN A 44 -13.27 0.64 -5.53
CA GLN A 44 -12.72 -0.71 -5.67
C GLN A 44 -13.88 -1.66 -5.37
N VAL A 45 -14.63 -2.02 -6.42
CA VAL A 45 -15.68 -3.02 -6.35
C VAL A 45 -14.97 -4.33 -6.02
N GLY A 46 -14.96 -4.68 -4.73
CA GLY A 46 -14.60 -6.01 -4.30
C GLY A 46 -15.57 -6.97 -4.96
N ALA A 47 -15.11 -7.71 -5.96
CA ALA A 47 -15.82 -8.85 -6.49
C ALA A 47 -15.81 -9.97 -5.44
N SER A 48 -16.54 -9.80 -4.33
CA SER A 48 -17.05 -10.95 -3.60
C SER A 48 -18.28 -11.46 -4.36
N GLY A 49 -18.02 -12.02 -5.54
CA GLY A 49 -18.98 -12.89 -6.20
C GLY A 49 -19.15 -14.10 -5.29
N ARG A 50 -20.19 -14.10 -4.45
CA ARG A 50 -20.74 -15.38 -3.99
C ARG A 50 -21.10 -16.13 -5.27
N SER A 51 -20.40 -17.23 -5.54
CA SER A 51 -20.81 -18.18 -6.58
C SER A 51 -22.27 -18.55 -6.30
N PRO A 52 -23.24 -18.23 -7.18
CA PRO A 52 -24.56 -18.79 -7.07
C PRO A 52 -24.45 -20.22 -7.60
N LEU A 53 -24.55 -21.18 -6.69
CA LEU A 53 -24.96 -22.57 -6.94
C LEU A 53 -24.28 -23.24 -8.15
N GLN A 54 -23.20 -23.98 -7.86
CA GLN A 54 -22.98 -25.31 -8.46
C GLN A 54 -22.75 -26.29 -7.32
#